data_AF-M1AQP0-F1
#
_entry.id   AF-M1AQP0-F1
#
_cell.length_a   1.000
_cell.length_b   1.000
_cell.length_c   1.000
_cell.angle_alpha   90.00
_cell.angle_beta   90.00
_cell.angle_gamma   90.00
#
_symmetry.space_group_name_H-M   'P 1'
#
loop_
_entity.id
_entity.type
_entity.pdbx_description
1 polymer ?
#
loop_
_entity_poly.entity_id
_entity_poly.type
_entity_poly.pdbx_seq_one_letter_code
_entity_poly.pdbx_strand_id
1 'polypeptide(L)'
;METVENRTRMREEVGPRKKMWGTWEELILGGAILRHGIQDWNIVALELRSRNIYFTPQACKAKYEDLQKRYAGCNAWFEELRKRRVEELKRELVKSESSIGLV
;
A
#
# COMPACT_ATOMS: atom_id res chain seq x y z
N MET A 1 4.85 30.16 -22.80
CA MET A 1 5.41 30.72 -21.54
C MET A 1 4.76 29.93 -20.41
N GLU A 2 5.27 28.72 -20.17
CA GLU A 2 4.78 27.83 -19.11
C GLU A 2 5.58 28.16 -17.86
N THR A 3 4.95 28.90 -16.95
CA THR A 3 5.54 29.39 -15.72
C THR A 3 5.70 28.26 -14.71
N VAL A 4 6.66 28.49 -13.80
CA VAL A 4 7.27 27.60 -12.80
C VAL A 4 6.28 26.84 -11.89
N GLU A 5 4.98 27.12 -11.98
CA GLU A 5 3.88 26.50 -11.21
C GLU A 5 3.74 24.99 -11.45
N ASN A 6 4.10 24.47 -12.64
CA ASN A 6 4.01 23.03 -12.90
C ASN A 6 5.15 22.21 -12.26
N ARG A 7 6.24 22.86 -11.84
CA ARG A 7 7.37 22.20 -11.16
C ARG A 7 7.12 22.03 -9.65
N THR A 8 6.29 22.89 -9.07
CA THR A 8 5.93 22.85 -7.64
C THR A 8 4.91 21.73 -7.33
N ARG A 9 4.21 21.21 -8.33
CA ARG A 9 3.24 20.11 -8.19
C ARG A 9 3.85 18.73 -7.91
N MET A 10 5.16 18.58 -8.05
CA MET A 10 5.86 17.29 -7.90
C MET A 10 6.57 17.12 -6.54
N ARG A 11 6.56 18.14 -5.66
CA ARG A 11 7.34 18.12 -4.40
C ARG A 11 6.54 18.13 -3.10
N GLU A 12 5.22 18.23 -3.13
CA GLU A 12 4.41 18.21 -1.91
C GLU A 12 3.28 17.19 -2.01
N GLU A 13 3.58 15.97 -1.58
CA GLU A 13 2.65 15.10 -0.84
C GLU A 13 3.48 14.13 0.00
N VAL A 14 4.16 14.66 1.02
CA VAL A 14 4.59 13.86 2.18
C VAL A 14 3.70 14.27 3.36
N GLY A 15 2.40 14.05 3.20
CA GLY A 15 1.48 14.07 4.33
C GLY A 15 1.67 12.82 5.21
N PRO A 16 1.26 12.85 6.50
CA PRO A 16 1.35 11.72 7.43
C PRO A 16 0.76 10.40 6.88
N ARG A 17 -0.18 10.51 5.95
CA ARG A 17 -0.83 9.38 5.26
C ARG A 17 0.13 8.48 4.48
N LYS A 18 1.23 9.03 3.96
CA LYS A 18 2.23 8.24 3.19
C LYS A 18 3.11 7.36 4.10
N LYS A 19 3.20 7.69 5.40
CA LYS A 19 3.95 6.90 6.39
C LYS A 19 3.16 5.68 6.92
N MET A 20 1.83 5.73 6.82
CA MET A 20 0.93 4.68 7.35
C MET A 20 0.67 3.55 6.35
N TRP A 21 0.90 3.78 5.05
CA TRP A 21 0.58 2.81 3.99
C TRP A 21 1.81 2.48 3.16
N GLY A 22 2.40 1.31 3.40
CA GLY A 22 3.35 0.65 2.50
C GLY A 22 2.68 -0.47 1.70
N THR A 23 3.47 -1.15 0.85
CA THR A 23 3.01 -2.33 0.11
C THR A 23 2.55 -3.45 1.04
N TRP A 24 3.11 -3.51 2.25
CA TRP A 24 2.70 -4.47 3.27
C TRP A 24 1.31 -4.20 3.83
N GLU A 25 1.03 -2.96 4.21
CA GLU A 25 -0.29 -2.56 4.73
C GLU A 25 -1.35 -2.68 3.63
N GLU A 26 -1.00 -2.36 2.38
CA GLU A 26 -1.88 -2.57 1.23
C GLU A 26 -2.20 -4.07 1.00
N LEU A 27 -1.24 -4.97 1.23
CA LEU A 27 -1.47 -6.42 1.13
C LEU A 27 -2.39 -6.95 2.24
N ILE A 28 -2.22 -6.45 3.47
CA ILE A 28 -3.09 -6.82 4.58
C ILE A 28 -4.52 -6.35 4.29
N LEU A 29 -4.68 -5.11 3.78
CA LEU A 29 -5.96 -4.58 3.32
C LEU A 29 -6.61 -5.48 2.27
N GLY A 30 -5.87 -5.88 1.23
CA GLY A 30 -6.40 -6.77 0.20
C GLY A 30 -6.80 -8.15 0.74
N GLY A 31 -6.00 -8.71 1.66
CA GLY A 31 -6.36 -9.97 2.32
C GLY A 31 -7.64 -9.89 3.15
N ALA A 32 -7.82 -8.82 3.92
CA ALA A 32 -9.02 -8.57 4.71
C ALA A 32 -10.26 -8.41 3.81
N ILE A 33 -10.14 -7.65 2.72
CA ILE A 33 -11.20 -7.46 1.73
C ILE A 33 -11.58 -8.78 1.04
N LEU A 34 -10.61 -9.65 0.73
CA LEU A 34 -10.91 -10.94 0.13
C LEU A 34 -11.70 -11.88 1.07
N ARG A 35 -11.48 -11.77 2.39
CA ARG A 35 -12.20 -12.57 3.39
C ARG A 35 -13.58 -12.00 3.73
N HIS A 36 -13.68 -10.69 3.88
CA HIS A 36 -14.85 -10.01 4.46
C HIS A 36 -15.67 -9.22 3.44
N GLY A 37 -15.15 -9.04 2.23
CA GLY A 37 -15.74 -8.18 1.20
C GLY A 37 -15.57 -6.69 1.52
N ILE A 38 -16.32 -5.87 0.76
CA ILE A 38 -16.32 -4.40 0.87
C ILE A 38 -17.64 -3.84 1.44
N GLN A 39 -18.49 -4.72 2.00
CA GLN A 39 -19.81 -4.35 2.52
C GLN A 39 -19.72 -3.76 3.94
N ASP A 40 -18.80 -4.26 4.77
CA ASP A 40 -18.57 -3.74 6.12
C ASP A 40 -17.09 -3.42 6.36
N TRP A 41 -16.77 -2.13 6.25
CA TRP A 41 -15.43 -1.61 6.48
C TRP A 41 -15.00 -1.65 7.94
N ASN A 42 -15.91 -1.86 8.90
CA ASN A 42 -15.55 -2.01 10.31
C ASN A 42 -14.80 -3.31 10.55
N ILE A 43 -15.26 -4.42 9.98
CA ILE A 43 -14.60 -5.72 10.08
C ILE A 43 -13.22 -5.67 9.40
N VAL A 44 -13.14 -5.06 8.22
CA VAL A 44 -11.86 -4.86 7.51
C VAL A 44 -10.87 -4.05 8.37
N ALA A 45 -11.31 -2.91 8.93
CA ALA A 45 -10.45 -2.10 9.78
C ALA A 45 -10.07 -2.82 11.09
N LEU A 46 -10.97 -3.59 11.69
CA LEU A 46 -10.70 -4.38 12.88
C LEU A 46 -9.57 -5.39 12.63
N GLU A 47 -9.60 -6.05 11.47
CA GLU A 47 -8.54 -6.99 11.09
C GLU A 47 -7.19 -6.29 10.94
N LEU A 48 -7.16 -5.12 10.28
CA LEU A 48 -5.93 -4.33 10.12
C LEU A 48 -5.38 -3.83 11.47
N ARG A 49 -6.27 -3.50 12.41
CA ARG A 49 -5.91 -3.08 13.77
C ARG A 49 -5.18 -4.13 14.58
N SER A 50 -5.30 -5.42 14.23
CA SER A 50 -4.50 -6.48 14.86
C SER A 50 -3.00 -6.27 14.69
N ARG A 51 -2.58 -5.49 13.68
CA ARG A 51 -1.17 -5.17 13.40
C ARG A 51 -0.82 -3.71 13.68
N ASN A 52 -1.79 -2.80 13.52
CA ASN A 52 -1.59 -1.38 13.79
C ASN A 52 -2.93 -0.67 14.11
N ILE A 53 -3.05 -0.15 15.33
CA ILE A 53 -4.29 0.44 15.84
C ILE A 53 -4.79 1.68 15.09
N TYR A 54 -3.96 2.32 14.27
CA TYR A 54 -4.31 3.58 13.58
C TYR A 54 -5.24 3.40 12.37
N PHE A 55 -5.53 2.17 11.95
CA PHE A 55 -6.44 1.93 10.82
C PHE A 55 -7.89 2.23 11.19
N THR A 56 -8.57 3.06 10.40
CA THR A 56 -10.00 3.34 10.53
C THR A 56 -10.76 2.77 9.33
N PRO A 57 -12.07 2.48 9.46
CA PRO A 57 -12.91 2.04 8.35
C PRO A 57 -12.81 2.98 7.14
N GLN A 58 -12.83 4.29 7.39
CA GLN A 58 -12.74 5.34 6.39
C GLN A 58 -11.37 5.33 5.70
N ALA A 59 -10.27 5.14 6.45
CA ALA A 59 -8.93 5.05 5.88
C ALA A 59 -8.78 3.79 5.00
N CYS A 60 -9.36 2.66 5.42
CA CYS A 60 -9.35 1.41 4.64
C CYS A 60 -10.10 1.57 3.32
N LYS A 61 -11.31 2.15 3.37
CA LYS A 61 -12.12 2.43 2.18
C LYS A 61 -11.39 3.37 1.21
N ALA A 62 -10.87 4.50 1.71
CA ALA A 62 -10.16 5.46 0.88
C ALA A 62 -8.91 4.84 0.23
N LYS A 63 -8.18 3.98 0.95
CA LYS A 63 -7.03 3.27 0.37
C LYS A 63 -7.46 2.23 -0.67
N TYR A 64 -8.56 1.51 -0.46
CA TYR A 64 -9.09 0.60 -1.48
C TYR A 64 -9.46 1.34 -2.77
N GLU A 65 -10.11 2.50 -2.68
CA GLU A 65 -10.45 3.33 -3.84
C GLU A 65 -9.18 3.82 -4.58
N ASP A 66 -8.12 4.17 -3.86
CA ASP A 66 -6.80 4.49 -4.43
C ASP A 66 -6.20 3.28 -5.17
N LEU A 67 -6.26 2.09 -4.57
CA LEU A 67 -5.79 0.85 -5.20
C LEU A 67 -6.60 0.53 -6.47
N GLN A 68 -7.92 0.68 -6.43
CA GLN A 68 -8.76 0.47 -7.62
C GLN A 68 -8.37 1.42 -8.75
N LYS A 69 -8.11 2.70 -8.47
CA LYS A 69 -7.63 3.65 -9.49
C LYS A 69 -6.26 3.25 -10.04
N ARG A 70 -5.33 2.88 -9.17
CA ARG A 70 -3.95 2.51 -9.52
C ARG A 70 -3.88 1.30 -10.45
N TYR A 71 -4.76 0.33 -10.24
CA TYR A 71 -4.82 -0.92 -11.02
C TYR A 71 -6.00 -0.94 -12.02
N ALA A 72 -6.57 0.23 -12.34
CA ALA A 72 -7.69 0.40 -13.28
C ALA A 72 -8.89 -0.55 -13.03
N GLY A 73 -9.15 -0.88 -11.77
CA GLY A 73 -10.23 -1.79 -11.37
C GLY A 73 -10.05 -3.23 -11.84
N CYS A 74 -8.87 -3.62 -12.33
CA CYS A 74 -8.59 -4.98 -12.77
C CYS A 74 -8.81 -5.96 -11.61
N ASN A 75 -9.58 -7.04 -11.83
CA ASN A 75 -9.83 -8.06 -10.81
C ASN A 75 -8.54 -8.75 -10.32
N ALA A 76 -7.43 -8.64 -11.07
CA ALA A 76 -6.12 -9.15 -10.69
C ALA A 76 -5.27 -8.18 -9.84
N TRP A 77 -5.80 -7.01 -9.45
CA TRP A 77 -5.05 -5.99 -8.72
C TRP A 77 -4.33 -6.53 -7.48
N PHE A 78 -4.94 -7.48 -6.76
CA PHE A 78 -4.34 -8.07 -5.57
C PHE A 78 -3.15 -8.99 -5.89
N GLU A 79 -3.21 -9.72 -7.00
CA GLU A 79 -2.08 -10.53 -7.46
C GLU A 79 -0.93 -9.64 -7.95
N GLU A 80 -1.22 -8.53 -8.61
CA GLU A 80 -0.21 -7.54 -8.98
C GLU A 80 0.46 -6.92 -7.74
N LEU A 81 -0.31 -6.66 -6.68
CA LEU A 81 0.23 -6.19 -5.41
C LEU A 81 1.14 -7.24 -4.74
N ARG A 82 0.75 -8.53 -4.79
CA ARG A 82 1.57 -9.65 -4.29
C ARG A 82 2.89 -9.76 -5.06
N LYS A 83 2.83 -9.73 -6.40
CA LYS A 83 4.03 -9.76 -7.26
C LYS A 83 4.99 -8.64 -6.89
N ARG A 84 4.47 -7.41 -6.76
CA ARG A 84 5.28 -6.25 -6.37
C ARG A 84 5.98 -6.45 -5.03
N ARG A 85 5.27 -6.92 -3.99
CA ARG A 85 5.91 -7.15 -2.68
C ARG A 85 6.98 -8.23 -2.76
N VAL A 86 6.76 -9.29 -3.53
CA VAL A 86 7.75 -10.35 -3.75
C VAL A 86 9.00 -9.79 -4.44
N GLU A 87 8.85 -8.92 -5.43
CA GLU A 87 10.00 -8.25 -6.07
C GLU A 87 10.76 -7.34 -5.10
N GLU A 88 10.05 -6.58 -4.26
CA GLU A 88 10.65 -5.75 -3.22
C GLU A 88 11.45 -6.63 -2.23
N LEU A 89 10.87 -7.74 -1.75
CA LEU A 89 11.55 -8.70 -0.88
C LEU A 89 12.78 -9.32 -1.55
N LYS A 90 12.71 -9.70 -2.82
CA LYS A 90 13.85 -10.27 -3.56
C LYS A 90 14.99 -9.26 -3.67
N ARG A 91 14.70 -7.98 -3.92
CA ARG A 91 15.71 -6.91 -3.96
C ARG A 91 16.34 -6.68 -2.59
N GLU A 92 15.52 -6.67 -1.53
CA GLU A 92 15.99 -6.56 -0.15
C GLU A 92 16.91 -7.73 0.24
N LEU A 93 16.54 -8.96 -0.16
CA LEU A 93 17.33 -10.16 0.09
C LEU A 93 18.71 -10.10 -0.58
N VAL A 94 18.77 -9.80 -1.89
CA VAL A 94 20.03 -9.68 -2.63
C VAL A 94 20.96 -8.64 -2.00
N LYS A 95 20.38 -7.50 -1.57
CA LYS A 95 21.13 -6.47 -0.86
C LYS A 95 21.67 -6.98 0.48
N SER A 96 20.87 -7.72 1.25
CA SER A 96 21.32 -8.28 2.52
C SER A 96 22.39 -9.36 2.35
N GLU A 97 22.29 -10.22 1.33
CA GLU A 97 23.31 -11.22 1.00
C GLU A 97 24.65 -10.55 0.71
N SER A 98 24.62 -9.44 -0.02
CA SER A 98 25.82 -8.63 -0.32
C SER A 98 26.42 -7.95 0.91
N SER A 99 25.63 -7.75 1.98
CA SER A 99 26.09 -7.17 3.26
C SER A 99 26.51 -8.22 4.30
N ILE A 100 26.06 -9.48 4.15
CA ILE A 100 26.41 -10.59 5.03
C ILE A 100 27.79 -11.20 4.65
N GLY A 101 28.24 -11.01 3.41
CA GLY A 101 29.53 -11.51 2.90
C GLY A 101 30.78 -10.67 3.25
N LEU A 102 30.73 -9.78 4.23
CA LEU A 102 31.90 -9.07 4.77
C LEU A 102 32.28 -9.62 6.15
N VAL A 103 32.77 -10.87 6.17
CA VAL A 103 33.56 -11.45 7.27
C VAL A 103 34.65 -12.33 6.66
#